data_AF-A0A6A5QXR3-F1
#
_entry.id   AF-A0A6A5QXR3-F1
#
_cell.length_a   1.000
_cell.length_b   1.000
_cell.length_c   1.000
_cell.angle_alpha   90.00
_cell.angle_beta   90.00
_cell.angle_gamma   90.00
#
_symmetry.space_group_name_H-M   'P 1'
#
loop_
_entity.id
_entity.type
_entity.pdbx_description
1 polymer ?
#
loop_
_entity_poly.entity_id
_entity_poly.type
_entity_poly.pdbx_seq_one_letter_code
_entity_poly.pdbx_strand_id
1 'polypeptide(L)'
;MAAIQDAVDPEYNWILPERMEIKSEISGGDVPFELFLKNTPDSIRTCLSSMAGIGTFATSGIYFIAADKIWTALVDEKWRAFKSETKELDVTTFAHRFVCLETLQHIGLDVQGGVAMLNTAIEASQGSKQALSMVRIIVENSEKARQYLNIGVQIGKDIPEHPSTLEEAADAYAKVSSLINDNRTAMYLERKIAACTSESNLWAWKRLLFRINTKERYRQILLDLAQEQRLDEQLMNLREKKRARLDG
;
A
#
# COMPACT_ATOMS: atom_id res chain seq x y z
N MET A 1 8.77 1.43 34.86
CA MET A 1 8.29 2.56 34.04
C MET A 1 7.71 1.97 32.78
N ALA A 2 6.39 1.91 32.65
CA ALA A 2 5.75 1.44 31.42
C ALA A 2 6.02 2.49 30.34
N ALA A 3 6.77 2.11 29.30
CA ALA A 3 6.89 2.92 28.10
C ALA A 3 5.47 3.08 27.54
N ILE A 4 4.99 4.32 27.44
CA ILE A 4 3.78 4.63 26.69
C ILE A 4 4.14 4.25 25.26
N GLN A 5 3.70 3.07 24.82
CA GLN A 5 3.76 2.68 23.42
C GLN A 5 2.84 3.67 22.72
N ASP A 6 3.41 4.62 21.97
CA ASP A 6 2.64 5.48 21.09
C ASP A 6 1.73 4.58 20.26
N ALA A 7 0.42 4.83 20.33
CA ALA A 7 -0.55 4.04 19.59
C ALA A 7 -0.19 4.12 18.11
N VAL A 8 0.18 2.99 17.53
CA VAL A 8 0.47 2.88 16.11
C VAL A 8 -0.81 3.23 15.34
N ASP A 9 -0.67 4.12 14.34
CA ASP A 9 -1.77 4.46 13.43
C ASP A 9 -2.35 3.15 12.85
N PRO A 10 -3.64 2.84 13.06
CA PRO A 10 -4.25 1.59 12.58
C PRO A 10 -4.07 1.36 11.08
N GLU A 11 -3.94 2.43 10.28
CA GLU A 11 -3.70 2.35 8.84
C GLU A 11 -2.33 1.76 8.49
N TYR A 12 -1.38 1.79 9.43
CA TYR A 12 -0.04 1.22 9.25
C TYR A 12 -0.04 -0.30 9.31
N ASN A 13 -1.04 -0.90 9.97
CA ASN A 13 -1.17 -2.36 10.07
C ASN A 13 -1.38 -3.03 8.71
N TRP A 14 -1.72 -2.28 7.67
CA TRP A 14 -1.72 -2.76 6.29
C TRP A 14 -0.32 -2.65 5.66
N ILE A 15 0.29 -3.81 5.41
CA ILE A 15 1.49 -3.93 4.58
C ILE A 15 1.03 -4.13 3.13
N LEU A 16 0.96 -3.03 2.39
CA LEU A 16 0.62 -3.04 0.96
C LEU A 16 1.86 -3.39 0.11
N PRO A 17 1.72 -3.83 -1.14
CA PRO A 17 2.85 -3.86 -2.09
C PRO A 17 3.52 -2.49 -2.21
N GLU A 18 4.72 -2.40 -2.78
CA GLU A 18 5.35 -1.09 -3.02
C GLU A 18 4.58 -0.28 -4.08
N ARG A 19 4.06 -0.99 -5.08
CA ARG A 19 3.45 -0.46 -6.29
C ARG A 19 2.07 -1.04 -6.52
N MET A 20 1.20 -0.28 -7.18
CA MET A 20 -0.14 -0.75 -7.51
C MET A 20 -0.06 -1.95 -8.46
N GLU A 21 -0.71 -3.03 -8.06
CA GLU A 21 -0.80 -4.28 -8.81
C GLU A 21 -2.26 -4.63 -9.05
N ILE A 22 -2.70 -4.56 -10.31
CA ILE A 22 -4.04 -4.96 -10.72
C ILE A 22 -4.08 -6.46 -10.92
N LYS A 23 -5.19 -7.07 -10.52
CA LYS A 23 -5.47 -8.48 -10.82
C LYS A 23 -5.52 -8.73 -12.33
N SER A 24 -4.94 -9.84 -12.76
CA SER A 24 -4.87 -10.25 -14.18
C SER A 24 -6.24 -10.28 -14.87
N GLU A 25 -7.27 -10.67 -14.13
CA GLU A 25 -8.66 -10.79 -14.54
C GLU A 25 -9.28 -9.45 -14.95
N ILE A 26 -8.71 -8.35 -14.45
CA ILE A 26 -9.13 -6.98 -14.75
C ILE A 26 -8.21 -6.33 -15.78
N SER A 27 -7.04 -6.91 -16.06
CA SER A 27 -6.08 -6.34 -17.00
C SER A 27 -6.43 -6.55 -18.48
N GLY A 28 -7.35 -7.47 -18.82
CA GLY A 28 -7.62 -7.90 -20.21
C GLY A 28 -8.73 -7.15 -20.96
N GLY A 29 -8.42 -6.62 -22.16
CA GLY A 29 -9.37 -6.04 -23.13
C GLY A 29 -9.02 -4.61 -23.57
N ASP A 30 -9.26 -4.27 -24.84
CA ASP A 30 -9.23 -2.88 -25.29
C ASP A 30 -10.34 -2.11 -24.57
N VAL A 31 -10.00 -1.03 -23.88
CA VAL A 31 -11.03 -0.15 -23.32
C VAL A 31 -11.52 0.73 -24.47
N PRO A 32 -12.78 0.59 -24.92
CA PRO A 32 -13.31 1.48 -25.93
C PRO A 32 -13.28 2.93 -25.42
N PHE A 33 -13.01 3.86 -26.35
CA PHE A 33 -13.02 5.31 -26.17
C PHE A 33 -14.44 5.86 -25.92
N GLU A 34 -15.25 5.18 -25.12
CA GLU A 34 -16.62 5.59 -24.82
C GLU A 34 -16.66 6.59 -23.66
N LEU A 35 -17.69 7.43 -23.66
CA LEU A 35 -17.96 8.37 -22.57
C LEU A 35 -17.95 7.61 -21.24
N PHE A 36 -16.94 7.88 -20.42
CA PHE A 36 -16.81 7.30 -19.11
C PHE A 36 -17.96 7.77 -18.21
N LEU A 37 -18.94 6.91 -18.03
CA LEU A 37 -19.90 7.00 -16.94
C LEU A 37 -19.16 6.72 -15.62
N LYS A 38 -19.41 7.54 -14.60
CA LYS A 38 -18.77 7.42 -13.28
C LYS A 38 -19.03 6.03 -12.67
N ASN A 39 -17.97 5.39 -12.18
CA ASN A 39 -18.01 4.09 -11.47
C ASN A 39 -18.58 2.91 -12.27
N THR A 40 -18.55 2.96 -13.61
CA THR A 40 -18.76 1.73 -14.41
C THR A 40 -17.53 0.83 -14.38
N PRO A 41 -17.69 -0.49 -14.59
CA PRO A 41 -16.56 -1.42 -14.66
C PRO A 41 -15.43 -0.96 -15.59
N ASP A 42 -15.76 -0.43 -16.78
CA ASP A 42 -14.77 0.07 -17.74
C ASP A 42 -14.06 1.33 -17.27
N SER A 43 -14.77 2.25 -16.61
CA SER A 43 -14.17 3.46 -16.03
C SER A 43 -13.20 3.13 -14.90
N ILE A 44 -13.59 2.20 -14.03
CA ILE A 44 -12.76 1.71 -12.92
C ILE A 44 -11.50 1.06 -13.50
N ARG A 45 -11.67 0.13 -14.44
CA ARG A 45 -10.59 -0.57 -15.12
C ARG A 45 -9.59 0.39 -15.77
N THR A 46 -10.09 1.42 -16.45
CA THR A 46 -9.23 2.42 -17.12
C THR A 46 -8.45 3.25 -16.13
N CYS A 47 -9.10 3.76 -15.08
CA CYS A 47 -8.44 4.54 -14.05
C CYS A 47 -7.37 3.71 -13.33
N LEU A 48 -7.68 2.46 -12.98
CA LEU A 48 -6.71 1.56 -12.34
C LEU A 48 -5.55 1.25 -13.28
N SER A 49 -5.81 0.89 -14.54
CA SER A 49 -4.77 0.55 -15.53
C SER A 49 -3.79 1.70 -15.73
N SER A 50 -4.31 2.93 -15.83
CA SER A 50 -3.52 4.16 -15.82
C SER A 50 -2.59 4.25 -14.61
N MET A 51 -3.14 4.08 -13.41
CA MET A 51 -2.36 4.18 -12.17
C MET A 51 -1.36 3.03 -12.03
N ALA A 52 -1.62 1.85 -12.60
CA ALA A 52 -0.69 0.74 -12.64
C ALA A 52 0.36 0.85 -13.76
N GLY A 53 0.32 1.91 -14.60
CA GLY A 53 1.23 2.06 -15.72
C GLY A 53 1.04 1.00 -16.82
N ILE A 54 -0.14 0.39 -16.89
CA ILE A 54 -0.50 -0.62 -17.88
C ILE A 54 -1.20 0.09 -19.05
N GLY A 55 -0.59 0.01 -20.24
CA GLY A 55 -1.12 0.58 -21.48
C GLY A 55 -0.55 1.96 -21.82
N THR A 56 -0.69 2.35 -23.09
CA THR A 56 -0.47 3.75 -23.47
C THR A 56 -1.58 4.57 -22.88
N PHE A 57 -1.21 5.46 -21.98
CA PHE A 57 -2.00 6.61 -21.59
C PHE A 57 -2.14 7.49 -22.84
N ALA A 58 -2.92 7.04 -23.83
CA ALA A 58 -3.55 7.97 -24.73
C ALA A 58 -4.25 8.94 -23.79
N THR A 59 -4.03 10.21 -24.00
CA THR A 59 -4.85 11.29 -23.48
C THR A 59 -6.29 10.98 -23.88
N SER A 60 -6.91 10.06 -23.16
CA SER A 60 -8.33 9.81 -23.10
C SER A 60 -8.84 11.08 -22.45
N GLY A 61 -8.90 12.13 -23.26
CA GLY A 61 -9.45 13.40 -22.87
C GLY A 61 -10.76 13.06 -22.20
N ILE A 62 -10.94 13.49 -20.96
CA ILE A 62 -11.80 14.63 -20.61
C ILE A 62 -13.08 14.79 -21.47
N TYR A 63 -13.59 13.72 -22.08
CA TYR A 63 -14.95 13.64 -22.61
C TYR A 63 -15.96 13.49 -21.47
N PHE A 64 -15.48 13.45 -20.21
CA PHE A 64 -16.27 13.64 -19.00
C PHE A 64 -16.97 15.00 -18.94
N ILE A 65 -16.41 16.05 -19.55
CA ILE A 65 -16.77 17.43 -19.21
C ILE A 65 -17.91 18.01 -20.07
N ALA A 66 -18.16 17.48 -21.28
CA ALA A 66 -19.06 18.18 -22.20
C ALA A 66 -20.55 17.84 -22.04
N ALA A 67 -20.91 16.66 -21.51
CA ALA A 67 -22.29 16.16 -21.59
C ALA A 67 -23.14 16.41 -20.32
N ASP A 68 -22.53 16.44 -19.12
CA ASP A 68 -23.26 16.60 -17.86
C ASP A 68 -22.94 17.94 -17.18
N LYS A 69 -23.90 18.87 -17.25
CA LYS A 69 -23.80 20.21 -16.65
C LYS A 69 -23.71 20.15 -15.12
N ILE A 70 -24.33 19.15 -14.48
CA ILE A 70 -24.31 19.00 -13.02
C ILE A 70 -22.90 18.57 -12.59
N TRP A 71 -22.33 17.59 -13.28
CA TRP A 71 -20.96 17.14 -13.04
C TRP A 71 -19.94 18.26 -13.22
N THR A 72 -20.08 19.04 -14.30
CA THR A 72 -19.19 20.17 -14.58
C THR A 72 -19.24 21.22 -13.47
N ALA A 73 -20.43 21.56 -12.97
CA ALA A 73 -20.60 22.50 -11.87
C ALA A 73 -19.98 21.98 -10.56
N LEU A 74 -20.16 20.70 -10.24
CA LEU A 74 -19.56 20.07 -9.06
C LEU A 74 -18.02 20.10 -9.14
N VAL A 75 -17.45 19.72 -10.28
CA VAL A 75 -15.99 19.72 -10.47
C VAL A 75 -15.42 21.12 -10.35
N ASP A 76 -16.09 22.13 -10.92
CA ASP A 76 -15.68 23.53 -10.82
C ASP A 76 -15.76 24.05 -9.38
N GLU A 77 -16.81 23.70 -8.63
CA GLU A 77 -16.91 24.00 -7.20
C GLU A 77 -15.75 23.37 -6.40
N LYS A 78 -15.52 22.06 -6.58
CA LYS A 78 -14.44 21.32 -5.90
C LYS A 78 -13.06 21.86 -6.28
N TRP A 79 -12.84 22.20 -7.55
CA TRP A 79 -11.59 22.79 -8.01
C TRP A 79 -11.35 24.17 -7.42
N ARG A 80 -12.38 25.03 -7.32
CA ARG A 80 -12.23 26.35 -6.68
C ARG A 80 -11.88 26.24 -5.21
N ALA A 81 -12.52 25.32 -4.48
CA ALA A 81 -12.17 25.03 -3.09
C ALA A 81 -10.70 24.56 -2.99
N PHE A 82 -10.32 23.55 -3.77
CA PHE A 82 -8.94 23.04 -3.82
C PHE A 82 -7.92 24.13 -4.16
N LYS A 83 -8.22 24.98 -5.15
CA LYS A 83 -7.33 26.05 -5.62
C LYS A 83 -7.10 27.13 -4.57
N SER A 84 -8.08 27.36 -3.70
CA SER A 84 -7.95 28.30 -2.59
C SER A 84 -6.96 27.80 -1.52
N GLU A 85 -6.76 26.48 -1.44
CA GLU A 85 -5.85 25.82 -0.51
C GLU A 85 -4.46 25.56 -1.13
N THR A 86 -4.41 25.22 -2.43
CA THR A 86 -3.15 24.88 -3.14
C THR A 86 -3.19 25.40 -4.60
N LYS A 87 -2.13 26.10 -5.06
CA LYS A 87 -2.14 26.80 -6.36
C LYS A 87 -1.66 25.96 -7.56
N GLU A 88 -1.62 24.64 -7.46
CA GLU A 88 -0.70 23.87 -8.31
C GLU A 88 -1.34 23.19 -9.53
N LEU A 89 -2.66 23.02 -9.59
CA LEU A 89 -3.33 22.26 -10.65
C LEU A 89 -4.30 23.09 -11.50
N ASP A 90 -4.19 22.96 -12.83
CA ASP A 90 -5.24 23.40 -13.74
C ASP A 90 -6.51 22.53 -13.57
N VAL A 91 -7.66 23.07 -13.98
CA VAL A 91 -8.97 22.43 -13.79
C VAL A 91 -9.06 21.05 -14.45
N THR A 92 -8.41 20.89 -15.59
CA THR A 92 -8.42 19.67 -16.39
C THR A 92 -7.65 18.57 -15.65
N THR A 93 -6.44 18.87 -15.19
CA THR A 93 -5.64 17.94 -14.38
C THR A 93 -6.36 17.62 -13.08
N PHE A 94 -6.90 18.61 -12.38
CA PHE A 94 -7.68 18.41 -11.16
C PHE A 94 -8.86 17.46 -11.39
N ALA A 95 -9.70 17.72 -12.40
CA ALA A 95 -10.87 16.90 -12.70
C ALA A 95 -10.49 15.43 -12.91
N HIS A 96 -9.42 15.18 -13.65
CA HIS A 96 -8.92 13.82 -13.85
C HIS A 96 -8.46 13.17 -12.54
N ARG A 97 -7.66 13.87 -11.73
CA ARG A 97 -7.17 13.33 -10.45
C ARG A 97 -8.30 13.10 -9.46
N PHE A 98 -9.31 13.97 -9.47
CA PHE A 98 -10.52 13.82 -8.68
C PHE A 98 -11.30 12.55 -9.06
N VAL A 99 -11.50 12.28 -10.36
CA VAL A 99 -12.13 11.02 -10.82
C VAL A 99 -11.32 9.79 -10.41
N CYS A 100 -9.99 9.83 -10.52
CA CYS A 100 -9.14 8.73 -10.04
C CYS A 100 -9.30 8.50 -8.54
N LEU A 101 -9.32 9.57 -7.74
CA LEU A 101 -9.53 9.49 -6.30
C LEU A 101 -10.90 8.89 -5.96
N GLU A 102 -11.97 9.38 -6.58
CA GLU A 102 -13.31 8.83 -6.37
C GLU A 102 -13.42 7.37 -6.80
N THR A 103 -12.69 6.98 -7.85
CA THR A 103 -12.61 5.59 -8.28
C THR A 103 -11.93 4.71 -7.23
N LEU A 104 -10.82 5.18 -6.63
CA LEU A 104 -10.18 4.47 -5.52
C LEU A 104 -11.16 4.32 -4.34
N GLN A 105 -11.83 5.41 -3.96
CA GLN A 105 -12.79 5.41 -2.85
C GLN A 105 -13.95 4.45 -3.12
N HIS A 106 -14.44 4.42 -4.36
CA HIS A 106 -15.48 3.49 -4.78
C HIS A 106 -15.08 2.02 -4.58
N ILE A 107 -13.83 1.67 -4.86
CA ILE A 107 -13.30 0.31 -4.66
C ILE A 107 -12.80 0.05 -3.24
N GLY A 108 -12.93 1.00 -2.31
CA GLY A 108 -12.55 0.83 -0.90
C GLY A 108 -11.10 1.21 -0.57
N LEU A 109 -10.48 2.08 -1.37
CA LEU A 109 -9.17 2.66 -1.10
C LEU A 109 -9.26 4.18 -1.03
N ASP A 110 -8.41 4.84 -0.25
CA ASP A 110 -8.30 6.30 -0.27
C ASP A 110 -6.84 6.73 -0.39
N VAL A 111 -6.59 8.03 -0.59
CA VAL A 111 -5.25 8.60 -0.68
C VAL A 111 -5.06 9.61 0.44
N GLN A 112 -4.06 9.36 1.28
CA GLN A 112 -3.66 10.31 2.31
C GLN A 112 -3.27 11.66 1.68
N GLY A 113 -3.93 12.73 2.08
CA GLY A 113 -3.77 14.07 1.50
C GLY A 113 -4.54 14.32 0.20
N GLY A 114 -5.44 13.41 -0.18
CA GLY A 114 -6.41 13.58 -1.26
C GLY A 114 -5.79 13.85 -2.64
N VAL A 115 -6.43 14.73 -3.41
CA VAL A 115 -6.11 14.99 -4.83
C VAL A 115 -4.68 15.52 -5.01
N ALA A 116 -4.19 16.40 -4.11
CA ALA A 116 -2.84 16.97 -4.22
C ALA A 116 -1.76 15.87 -4.13
N MET A 117 -1.90 14.96 -3.17
CA MET A 117 -0.95 13.88 -2.97
C MET A 117 -1.07 12.79 -4.04
N LEU A 118 -2.30 12.52 -4.51
CA LEU A 118 -2.49 11.64 -5.66
C LEU A 118 -1.80 12.20 -6.91
N ASN A 119 -1.91 13.51 -7.17
CA ASN A 119 -1.22 14.13 -8.30
C ASN A 119 0.30 13.96 -8.20
N THR A 120 0.87 14.30 -7.04
CA THR A 120 2.31 14.17 -6.77
C THR A 120 2.79 12.73 -7.00
N ALA A 121 2.01 11.74 -6.55
CA ALA A 121 2.34 10.33 -6.72
C ALA A 121 2.27 9.89 -8.19
N ILE A 122 1.25 10.34 -8.94
CA ILE A 122 1.11 10.03 -10.36
C ILE A 122 2.25 10.65 -11.17
N GLU A 123 2.61 11.91 -10.93
CA GLU A 123 3.71 12.59 -11.64
C GLU A 123 5.04 11.87 -11.43
N ALA A 124 5.34 11.48 -10.19
CA ALA A 124 6.55 10.72 -9.86
C ALA A 124 6.58 9.35 -10.57
N SER A 125 5.43 8.69 -10.68
CA SER A 125 5.26 7.40 -11.36
C SER A 125 5.38 7.52 -12.88
N GLN A 126 4.80 8.56 -13.48
CA GLN A 126 4.90 8.82 -14.93
C GLN A 126 6.33 9.13 -15.35
N GLY A 127 7.05 9.96 -14.59
CA GLY A 127 8.46 10.27 -14.86
C GLY A 127 9.38 9.05 -14.83
N SER A 128 9.01 8.02 -14.05
CA SER A 128 9.77 6.77 -13.93
C SER A 128 9.21 5.61 -14.77
N LYS A 129 8.08 5.80 -15.48
CA LYS A 129 7.30 4.73 -16.14
C LYS A 129 6.99 3.55 -15.20
N GLN A 130 6.71 3.87 -13.94
CA GLN A 130 6.37 2.89 -12.90
C GLN A 130 4.91 3.04 -12.49
N ALA A 131 4.33 1.97 -11.95
CA ALA A 131 3.03 2.02 -11.30
C ALA A 131 3.02 2.99 -10.09
N LEU A 132 1.83 3.41 -9.69
CA LEU A 132 1.57 4.27 -8.54
C LEU A 132 2.14 3.63 -7.27
N SER A 133 2.84 4.42 -6.45
CA SER A 133 3.28 3.95 -5.14
C SER A 133 2.10 3.80 -4.18
N MET A 134 2.03 2.66 -3.48
CA MET A 134 0.96 2.39 -2.51
C MET A 134 1.23 2.98 -1.12
N VAL A 135 2.37 3.67 -0.93
CA VAL A 135 2.77 4.23 0.38
C VAL A 135 1.72 5.20 0.93
N ARG A 136 0.99 5.90 0.07
CA ARG A 136 -0.04 6.88 0.46
C ARG A 136 -1.47 6.33 0.46
N ILE A 137 -1.64 5.05 0.14
CA ILE A 137 -2.96 4.44 -0.02
C ILE A 137 -3.51 3.95 1.32
N ILE A 138 -4.70 4.39 1.68
CA ILE A 138 -5.45 3.96 2.85
C ILE A 138 -6.40 2.85 2.40
N VAL A 139 -6.57 1.81 3.22
CA VAL A 139 -7.52 0.73 2.94
C VAL A 139 -8.77 0.96 3.78
N GLU A 140 -9.84 1.46 3.16
CA GLU A 140 -11.12 1.69 3.82
C GLU A 140 -11.99 0.42 3.84
N ASN A 141 -11.98 -0.33 2.73
CA ASN A 141 -12.72 -1.57 2.59
C ASN A 141 -11.87 -2.61 1.84
N SER A 142 -11.21 -3.48 2.59
CA SER A 142 -10.32 -4.50 2.05
C SER A 142 -11.03 -5.53 1.17
N GLU A 143 -12.29 -5.85 1.48
CA GLU A 143 -13.05 -6.86 0.74
C GLU A 143 -13.39 -6.36 -0.66
N LYS A 144 -13.83 -5.10 -0.78
CA LYS A 144 -14.04 -4.44 -2.08
C LYS A 144 -12.72 -4.28 -2.83
N ALA A 145 -11.67 -3.79 -2.17
CA ALA A 145 -10.41 -3.49 -2.85
C ALA A 145 -9.73 -4.76 -3.38
N ARG A 146 -9.84 -5.90 -2.68
CA ARG A 146 -9.36 -7.22 -3.13
C ARG A 146 -10.07 -7.73 -4.39
N GLN A 147 -11.23 -7.20 -4.76
CA GLN A 147 -11.85 -7.57 -6.03
C GLN A 147 -11.03 -7.01 -7.21
N TYR A 148 -10.33 -5.89 -6.99
CA TYR A 148 -9.65 -5.14 -8.05
C TYR A 148 -8.13 -5.27 -8.04
N LEU A 149 -7.55 -5.25 -6.84
CA LEU A 149 -6.12 -5.06 -6.63
C LEU A 149 -5.55 -6.11 -5.69
N ASN A 150 -4.24 -6.34 -5.80
CA ASN A 150 -3.47 -7.00 -4.75
C ASN A 150 -3.15 -5.97 -3.65
N ILE A 151 -3.89 -6.01 -2.54
CA ILE A 151 -3.74 -5.05 -1.43
C ILE A 151 -2.85 -5.56 -0.29
N GLY A 152 -2.05 -6.59 -0.51
CA GLY A 152 -1.13 -7.12 0.50
C GLY A 152 -1.86 -7.72 1.72
N VAL A 153 -1.32 -7.48 2.91
CA VAL A 153 -1.73 -8.17 4.15
C VAL A 153 -1.96 -7.20 5.31
N GLN A 154 -2.88 -7.55 6.19
CA GLN A 154 -3.11 -6.87 7.46
C GLN A 154 -2.46 -7.63 8.62
N ILE A 155 -1.55 -6.98 9.35
CA ILE A 155 -0.93 -7.52 10.56
C ILE A 155 -2.01 -7.79 11.63
N GLY A 156 -1.90 -8.93 12.31
CA GLY A 156 -2.84 -9.38 13.33
C GLY A 156 -4.10 -10.09 12.79
N LYS A 157 -4.46 -9.85 11.52
CA LYS A 157 -5.60 -10.51 10.85
C LYS A 157 -5.17 -11.57 9.85
N ASP A 158 -4.32 -11.20 8.88
CA ASP A 158 -3.84 -12.12 7.84
C ASP A 158 -2.53 -12.82 8.23
N ILE A 159 -1.77 -12.22 9.17
CA ILE A 159 -0.49 -12.72 9.67
C ILE A 159 -0.49 -12.61 11.20
N PRO A 160 -0.17 -13.69 11.94
CA PRO A 160 -0.10 -13.64 13.39
C PRO A 160 1.00 -12.67 13.84
N GLU A 161 0.75 -11.91 14.89
CA GLU A 161 1.77 -11.03 15.49
C GLU A 161 2.89 -11.84 16.15
N HIS A 162 2.53 -12.99 16.69
CA HIS A 162 3.42 -13.92 17.38
C HIS A 162 3.21 -15.34 16.84
N PRO A 163 3.84 -15.70 15.70
CA PRO A 163 3.91 -17.07 15.21
C PRO A 163 4.38 -18.02 16.32
N SER A 164 3.73 -19.17 16.46
CA SER A 164 4.04 -20.16 17.51
C SER A 164 4.99 -21.26 17.03
N THR A 165 5.15 -21.41 15.71
CA THR A 165 6.02 -22.42 15.11
C THR A 165 7.01 -21.78 14.14
N LEU A 166 8.12 -22.49 13.87
CA LEU A 166 9.10 -22.04 12.89
C LEU A 166 8.50 -21.89 11.49
N GLU A 167 7.60 -22.80 11.12
CA GLU A 167 6.89 -22.77 9.83
C GLU A 167 6.00 -21.53 9.71
N GLU A 168 5.18 -21.23 10.73
CA GLU A 168 4.36 -20.01 10.76
C GLU A 168 5.21 -18.74 10.69
N ALA A 169 6.36 -18.71 11.37
CA ALA A 169 7.28 -17.58 11.34
C ALA A 169 7.93 -17.39 9.96
N ALA A 170 8.31 -18.50 9.32
CA ALA A 170 8.87 -18.49 7.98
C ALA A 170 7.85 -17.97 6.96
N ASP A 171 6.61 -18.44 7.03
CA ASP A 171 5.51 -17.99 6.18
C ASP A 171 5.16 -16.52 6.41
N ALA A 172 5.08 -16.09 7.68
CA ALA A 172 4.84 -14.69 8.03
C ALA A 172 5.93 -13.77 7.48
N TYR A 173 7.20 -14.13 7.69
CA TYR A 173 8.33 -13.38 7.16
C TYR A 173 8.35 -13.37 5.63
N ALA A 174 8.11 -14.50 4.98
CA ALA A 174 8.07 -14.59 3.52
C ALA A 174 6.99 -13.67 2.92
N LYS A 175 5.78 -13.67 3.49
CA LYS A 175 4.67 -12.78 3.08
C LYS A 175 5.01 -11.30 3.26
N VAL A 176 5.57 -10.91 4.40
CA VAL A 176 5.95 -9.51 4.65
C VAL A 176 7.12 -9.08 3.75
N SER A 177 8.11 -9.95 3.58
CA SER A 177 9.32 -9.68 2.80
C SER A 177 9.02 -9.49 1.31
N SER A 178 8.09 -10.26 0.74
CA SER A 178 7.69 -10.13 -0.66
C SER A 178 6.98 -8.81 -0.97
N LEU A 179 6.30 -8.23 0.02
CA LEU A 179 5.58 -6.94 -0.11
C LEU A 179 6.49 -5.73 0.14
N ILE A 180 7.66 -5.92 0.76
CA ILE A 180 8.58 -4.86 1.16
C ILE A 180 9.92 -5.03 0.43
N ASN A 181 9.98 -4.47 -0.77
CA ASN A 181 11.18 -4.38 -1.60
C ASN A 181 11.89 -3.02 -1.46
N ASP A 182 11.95 -2.51 -0.22
CA ASP A 182 12.57 -1.22 0.06
C ASP A 182 14.04 -1.38 0.46
N ASN A 183 14.93 -0.70 -0.25
CA ASN A 183 16.37 -0.69 0.02
C ASN A 183 16.81 0.40 1.01
N ARG A 184 15.88 1.25 1.45
CA ARG A 184 16.16 2.28 2.46
C ARG A 184 16.42 1.64 3.82
N THR A 185 17.19 2.32 4.66
CA THR A 185 17.43 1.87 6.04
C THR A 185 16.50 2.59 7.02
N ALA A 186 16.22 1.98 8.17
CA ALA A 186 15.45 2.62 9.24
C ALA A 186 16.07 3.97 9.64
N MET A 187 17.39 4.01 9.84
CA MET A 187 18.13 5.24 10.15
C MET A 187 17.97 6.34 9.08
N TYR A 188 17.93 5.98 7.80
CA TYR A 188 17.66 6.96 6.74
C TYR A 188 16.26 7.58 6.87
N LEU A 189 15.25 6.75 7.15
CA LEU A 189 13.87 7.19 7.30
C LEU A 189 13.67 8.04 8.56
N GLU A 190 14.29 7.67 9.67
CA GLU A 190 14.27 8.46 10.92
C GLU A 190 14.84 9.87 10.69
N ARG A 191 15.93 9.99 9.92
CA ARG A 191 16.48 11.31 9.53
C ARG A 191 15.50 12.10 8.68
N LYS A 192 14.80 11.46 7.74
CA LYS A 192 13.77 12.12 6.92
C LYS A 192 12.58 12.56 7.76
N ILE A 193 12.15 11.74 8.72
CA ILE A 193 11.08 12.07 9.67
C ILE A 193 11.45 13.30 10.50
N ALA A 194 12.66 13.33 11.08
CA ALA A 194 13.12 14.44 11.92
C ALA A 194 13.24 15.77 11.16
N ALA A 195 13.55 15.71 9.86
CA ALA A 195 13.68 16.89 9.00
C ALA A 195 12.38 17.28 8.26
N CYS A 196 11.29 16.52 8.42
CA CYS A 196 10.06 16.71 7.65
C CYS A 196 9.14 17.76 8.30
N THR A 197 8.80 18.81 7.55
CA THR A 197 7.88 19.86 7.99
C THR A 197 6.45 19.66 7.51
N SER A 198 6.26 18.91 6.42
CA SER A 198 4.93 18.59 5.89
C SER A 198 4.34 17.39 6.62
N GLU A 199 3.16 17.55 7.21
CA GLU A 199 2.43 16.48 7.90
C GLU A 199 2.12 15.30 6.96
N SER A 200 1.74 15.60 5.71
CA SER A 200 1.46 14.55 4.72
C SER A 200 2.71 13.75 4.33
N ASN A 201 3.87 14.40 4.19
CA ASN A 201 5.12 13.68 3.97
C ASN A 201 5.57 12.93 5.24
N LEU A 202 5.37 13.50 6.42
CA LEU A 202 5.70 12.89 7.70
C LEU A 202 4.97 11.55 7.87
N TRP A 203 3.67 11.51 7.56
CA TRP A 203 2.87 10.30 7.60
C TRP A 203 3.41 9.22 6.65
N ALA A 204 3.74 9.58 5.40
CA ALA A 204 4.30 8.64 4.43
C ALA A 204 5.67 8.08 4.89
N TRP A 205 6.54 8.92 5.47
CA TRP A 205 7.83 8.48 5.99
C TRP A 205 7.69 7.57 7.22
N LYS A 206 6.78 7.90 8.14
CA LYS A 206 6.45 7.06 9.30
C LYS A 206 5.91 5.69 8.87
N ARG A 207 5.04 5.65 7.86
CA ARG A 207 4.52 4.40 7.32
C ARG A 207 5.61 3.55 6.67
N LEU A 208 6.54 4.16 5.93
CA LEU A 208 7.70 3.46 5.39
C LEU A 208 8.59 2.89 6.49
N LEU A 209 8.83 3.66 7.55
CA LEU A 209 9.61 3.20 8.70
C LEU A 209 8.92 2.01 9.39
N PHE A 210 7.61 2.11 9.59
CA PHE A 210 6.80 1.01 10.12
C PHE A 210 6.93 -0.26 9.29
N ARG A 211 6.88 -0.18 7.96
CA ARG A 211 7.06 -1.33 7.06
C ARG A 211 8.43 -1.99 7.27
N ILE A 212 9.50 -1.20 7.24
CA ILE A 212 10.87 -1.72 7.45
C ILE A 212 11.01 -2.37 8.83
N ASN A 213 10.54 -1.72 9.87
CA ASN A 213 10.59 -2.25 11.23
C ASN A 213 9.75 -3.53 11.37
N THR A 214 8.60 -3.61 10.69
CA THR A 214 7.76 -4.82 10.66
C THR A 214 8.49 -5.98 9.99
N LYS A 215 9.15 -5.73 8.84
CA LYS A 215 9.98 -6.74 8.17
C LYS A 215 11.09 -7.26 9.08
N GLU A 216 11.82 -6.37 9.74
CA GLU A 216 12.90 -6.77 10.64
C GLU A 216 12.37 -7.49 11.89
N ARG A 217 11.22 -7.07 12.43
CA ARG A 217 10.56 -7.77 13.54
C ARG A 217 10.24 -9.22 13.18
N TYR A 218 9.61 -9.48 12.04
CA TYR A 218 9.33 -10.85 11.59
C TYR A 218 10.61 -11.63 11.26
N ARG A 219 11.66 -10.96 10.77
CA ARG A 219 12.98 -11.58 10.58
C ARG A 219 13.55 -12.06 11.92
N GLN A 220 13.47 -11.24 12.96
CA GLN A 220 13.99 -11.57 14.28
C GLN A 220 13.21 -12.73 14.91
N ILE A 221 11.87 -12.71 14.85
CA ILE A 221 11.02 -13.80 15.33
C ILE A 221 11.41 -15.14 14.66
N LEU A 222 11.63 -15.13 13.35
CA LEU A 222 12.07 -16.31 12.61
C LEU A 222 13.43 -16.83 13.10
N LEU A 223 14.39 -15.94 13.35
CA LEU A 223 15.71 -16.32 13.85
C LEU A 223 15.64 -16.88 15.29
N ASP A 224 14.84 -16.26 16.15
CA ASP A 224 14.67 -16.67 17.54
C ASP A 224 14.06 -18.08 17.62
N LEU A 225 12.96 -18.34 16.89
CA LEU A 225 12.33 -19.66 16.84
C LEU A 225 13.25 -20.73 16.22
N ALA A 226 14.04 -20.37 15.20
CA ALA A 226 15.01 -21.29 14.61
C ALA A 226 16.11 -21.67 15.61
N GLN A 227 16.54 -20.72 16.45
CA GLN A 227 17.52 -20.96 17.50
C GLN A 227 16.94 -21.82 18.62
N GLU A 228 15.70 -21.57 19.05
CA GLU A 228 15.01 -22.35 20.07
C GLU A 228 14.84 -23.82 19.64
N GLN A 229 14.32 -24.05 18.43
CA GLN A 229 14.14 -25.41 17.90
C GLN A 229 15.46 -26.17 17.82
N ARG A 230 16.55 -25.52 17.38
CA ARG A 230 17.88 -26.11 17.33
C ARG A 230 18.40 -26.49 18.72
N LEU A 231 18.15 -25.66 19.74
CA LEU A 231 18.56 -25.95 21.12
C LEU A 231 17.77 -27.13 21.68
N ASP A 232 16.47 -27.21 21.41
CA ASP A 232 15.62 -28.33 21.82
C ASP A 232 16.06 -29.66 21.20
N GLU A 233 16.39 -29.66 19.90
CA GLU A 233 16.95 -30.82 19.21
C GLU A 233 18.28 -31.27 19.84
N GLN A 234 19.17 -30.33 20.18
CA GLN A 234 20.43 -30.63 20.86
C GLN A 234 20.20 -31.24 22.25
N LEU A 235 19.24 -30.70 23.02
CA LEU A 235 18.89 -31.21 24.34
C LEU A 235 18.26 -32.61 24.27
N MET A 236 17.37 -32.87 23.31
CA MET A 236 16.80 -34.20 23.09
C MET A 236 17.89 -35.21 22.77
N ASN A 237 18.77 -34.90 21.83
CA ASN A 237 19.91 -35.75 21.47
C ASN A 237 20.83 -36.06 22.67
N LEU A 238 21.09 -35.07 23.54
CA LEU A 238 21.88 -35.30 24.77
C LEU A 238 21.16 -36.21 25.77
N ARG A 239 19.84 -36.05 25.92
CA ARG A 239 19.01 -36.90 26.80
C ARG A 239 18.97 -38.34 26.31
N GLU A 240 18.82 -38.56 25.01
CA GLU A 240 18.83 -39.89 24.38
C GLU A 240 20.19 -40.57 24.56
N LYS A 241 21.30 -39.86 24.28
CA LYS A 241 22.66 -40.36 24.53
C LYS A 241 22.88 -40.74 26.00
N LYS A 242 22.30 -39.97 26.94
CA LYS A 242 22.41 -40.28 28.37
C LYS A 242 21.61 -41.53 28.74
N ARG A 243 20.39 -41.70 28.21
CA ARG A 243 19.57 -42.91 28.43
C ARG A 243 20.25 -44.17 27.89
N ALA A 244 20.76 -44.10 26.65
CA ALA A 244 21.46 -45.22 26.02
C ALA A 244 22.72 -45.69 26.79
N ARG A 245 23.35 -44.81 27.59
CA ARG A 245 24.49 -45.16 28.46
C ARG A 245 24.08 -45.79 29.79
N LEU A 246 22.83 -45.65 30.20
CA LEU A 246 22.32 -46.22 31.46
C LEU A 246 21.70 -47.61 31.24
N ASP A 247 21.26 -47.90 30.00
CA ASP A 247 20.62 -49.16 29.63
C ASP A 247 21.59 -50.23 29.07
N GLY A 248 22.88 -49.92 28.94
CA GLY A 248 23.94 -50.84 28.46
C GLY A 248 25.05 -51.00 29.48
#